data_AF-A0A381VF10-F1
#
_entry.id   AF-A0A381VF10-F1
#
_cell.length_a   1.000
_cell.length_b   1.000
_cell.length_c   1.000
_cell.angle_alpha   90.00
_cell.angle_beta   90.00
_cell.angle_gamma   90.00
#
_symmetry.space_group_name_H-M   'P 1'
#
loop_
_entity.id
_entity.type
_entity.pdbx_description
1 polymer ?
#
loop_
_entity_poly.entity_id
_entity_poly.type
_entity_poly.pdbx_seq_one_letter_code
_entity_poly.pdbx_strand_id
1 'polypeptide(L)'
;VHRIDSPAVDALLGSSPIDQVHFGVMVTDALTGRVLLAHNAHQWFVPASNQKILVTAAAWSLLGPDHEFRTELWAAGLIQGNTLEGDLVLVGS
;
A
#
# COMPACT_ATOMS: atom_id res chain seq x y z
N VAL A 1 -29.74 -3.28 -4.51
CA VAL A 1 -28.75 -2.16 -4.50
C VAL A 1 -28.68 -1.66 -3.06
N HIS A 2 -27.56 -1.87 -2.38
CA HIS A 2 -27.42 -1.43 -0.98
C HIS A 2 -27.36 0.10 -0.94
N ARG A 3 -28.33 0.73 -0.28
CA ARG A 3 -28.36 2.17 -0.07
C ARG A 3 -27.59 2.48 1.22
N ILE A 4 -26.63 3.39 1.14
CA ILE A 4 -25.97 3.96 2.32
C ILE A 4 -26.79 5.17 2.76
N ASP A 5 -27.07 5.26 4.05
CA ASP A 5 -27.77 6.40 4.63
C ASP A 5 -26.76 7.51 4.97
N SER A 6 -26.46 8.36 3.99
CA SER A 6 -25.47 9.44 4.15
C SER A 6 -25.75 10.35 5.36
N PRO A 7 -27.00 10.81 5.60
CA PRO A 7 -27.34 11.56 6.82
C PRO A 7 -26.95 10.85 8.12
N ALA A 8 -27.17 9.54 8.23
CA ALA A 8 -26.80 8.78 9.43
C ALA A 8 -25.28 8.70 9.60
N VAL A 9 -24.53 8.59 8.50
CA VAL A 9 -23.06 8.62 8.53
C VAL A 9 -22.55 10.00 8.95
N ASP A 10 -23.07 11.08 8.35
CA ASP A 10 -22.66 12.44 8.72
C ASP A 10 -22.95 12.73 10.20
N ALA A 11 -24.10 12.27 10.72
CA ALA A 11 -24.44 12.39 12.13
C ALA A 11 -23.46 11.62 13.05
N LEU A 12 -23.02 10.42 12.63
CA LEU A 12 -22.02 9.65 13.36
C LEU A 12 -20.66 10.35 13.38
N LEU A 13 -20.20 10.86 12.23
CA LEU A 13 -18.91 11.54 12.12
C LEU A 13 -18.85 12.85 12.91
N GLY A 14 -20.00 13.51 13.09
CA GLY A 14 -20.14 14.71 13.93
C GLY A 14 -20.40 14.41 15.42
N SER A 15 -20.34 13.16 15.86
CA SER A 15 -20.61 12.80 17.25
C SER A 15 -19.36 12.80 18.13
N SER A 16 -19.51 13.21 19.40
CA SER A 16 -18.43 13.15 20.38
C SER A 16 -18.05 11.69 20.70
N PRO A 17 -16.76 11.36 20.89
CA PRO A 17 -15.60 12.25 20.99
C PRO A 17 -14.83 12.46 19.68
N ILE A 18 -15.41 12.07 18.54
CA ILE A 18 -14.73 12.10 17.24
C ILE A 18 -15.09 13.31 16.38
N ASP A 19 -15.92 14.22 16.90
CA ASP A 19 -16.43 15.42 16.25
C ASP A 19 -15.34 16.44 15.86
N GLN A 20 -14.15 16.34 16.45
CA GLN A 20 -12.98 17.15 16.10
C GLN A 20 -12.08 16.51 15.01
N VAL A 21 -12.35 15.26 14.63
CA VAL A 21 -11.56 14.54 13.63
C VAL A 21 -12.01 14.96 12.24
N HIS A 22 -11.05 15.32 11.40
CA HIS A 22 -11.33 15.54 9.99
C HIS A 22 -11.44 14.20 9.27
N PHE A 23 -12.66 13.81 8.90
CA PHE A 23 -12.94 12.58 8.17
C PHE A 23 -13.00 12.81 6.66
N GLY A 24 -12.46 11.85 5.91
CA GLY A 24 -12.70 11.68 4.48
C GLY A 24 -13.30 10.29 4.25
N VAL A 25 -14.49 10.22 3.66
CA VAL A 25 -15.20 8.97 3.37
C VAL A 25 -15.68 8.98 1.93
N MET A 26 -15.37 7.92 1.20
CA MET A 26 -15.85 7.69 -0.15
C MET A 26 -16.25 6.22 -0.27
N VAL A 27 -17.50 5.95 -0.65
CA VAL A 27 -17.98 4.60 -0.90
C VAL A 27 -18.50 4.53 -2.31
N THR A 28 -18.02 3.53 -3.05
CA THR A 28 -18.40 3.30 -4.45
C THR A 28 -18.90 1.87 -4.62
N ASP A 29 -19.89 1.71 -5.49
CA ASP A 29 -20.27 0.40 -5.99
C ASP A 29 -19.14 -0.12 -6.91
N ALA A 30 -18.51 -1.23 -6.54
CA ALA A 30 -17.32 -1.72 -7.21
C ALA A 30 -17.56 -2.19 -8.66
N LEU A 31 -18.79 -2.55 -9.01
CA LEU A 31 -19.13 -3.06 -10.35
C LEU A 31 -19.48 -1.92 -11.31
N THR A 32 -20.19 -0.90 -10.82
CA THR A 32 -20.71 0.20 -11.63
C THR A 32 -19.90 1.48 -11.51
N GLY A 33 -19.01 1.58 -10.52
CA GLY A 33 -18.27 2.80 -10.17
C GLY A 33 -19.15 3.90 -9.56
N ARG A 34 -20.44 3.64 -9.35
CA ARG A 34 -21.37 4.62 -8.81
C ARG A 34 -20.98 5.00 -7.38
N VAL A 35 -20.85 6.30 -7.13
CA VAL A 35 -20.65 6.83 -5.78
C VAL A 35 -21.92 6.67 -4.96
N LEU A 36 -21.81 6.03 -3.80
CA LEU A 36 -22.89 5.77 -2.85
C LEU A 36 -22.85 6.73 -1.67
N LEU A 37 -21.64 7.18 -1.28
CA LEU A 37 -21.40 8.15 -0.22
C LEU A 37 -20.11 8.92 -0.54
N ALA A 38 -20.12 10.24 -0.31
CA ALA A 38 -18.95 11.09 -0.38
C ALA A 38 -19.00 12.15 0.72
N HIS A 39 -18.03 12.13 1.63
CA HIS A 39 -17.83 13.10 2.70
C HIS A 39 -16.37 13.56 2.66
N ASN A 40 -16.11 14.84 2.37
CA ASN A 40 -14.76 15.40 2.15
C ASN A 40 -13.86 14.57 1.20
N ALA A 41 -14.45 13.82 0.27
CA ALA A 41 -13.77 12.79 -0.52
C ALA A 41 -12.65 13.33 -1.44
N HIS A 42 -12.62 14.64 -1.71
CA HIS A 42 -11.63 15.29 -2.56
C HIS A 42 -10.66 16.21 -1.79
N GLN A 43 -10.65 16.13 -0.47
CA GLN A 43 -9.69 16.85 0.37
C GLN A 43 -8.41 16.03 0.57
N TRP A 44 -7.34 16.70 0.97
CA TRP A 44 -6.04 16.07 1.22
C TRP A 44 -5.97 15.51 2.65
N PHE A 45 -5.39 14.33 2.78
CA PHE A 45 -5.18 13.65 4.07
C PHE A 45 -3.78 13.04 4.12
N VAL A 46 -3.26 12.81 5.33
CA VAL A 46 -2.11 11.93 5.53
C VAL A 46 -2.63 10.49 5.56
N PRO A 47 -2.36 9.66 4.53
CA PRO A 47 -2.99 8.35 4.40
C PRO A 47 -2.41 7.28 5.35
N ALA A 48 -1.32 7.59 6.06
CA ALA A 48 -0.56 6.63 6.86
C ALA A 48 -0.27 5.33 6.04
N SER A 49 -0.53 4.16 6.60
CA SER A 49 -0.30 2.89 5.90
C SER A 49 -1.21 2.67 4.69
N ASN A 50 -2.27 3.45 4.47
CA ASN A 50 -3.07 3.37 3.24
C ASN A 50 -2.26 3.80 2.00
N GLN A 51 -1.15 4.54 2.17
CA GLN A 51 -0.19 4.82 1.10
C GLN A 51 0.31 3.54 0.41
N LYS A 52 0.37 2.42 1.15
CA LYS A 52 0.83 1.13 0.64
C LYS A 52 -0.04 0.63 -0.52
N ILE A 53 -1.33 0.99 -0.59
CA ILE A 53 -2.20 0.61 -1.71
C ILE A 53 -1.63 1.09 -3.04
N LEU A 54 -1.23 2.37 -3.11
CA LEU A 54 -0.66 2.95 -4.33
C LEU A 54 0.71 2.36 -4.66
N VAL A 55 1.57 2.19 -3.65
CA VAL A 55 2.92 1.63 -3.84
C VAL A 55 2.84 0.18 -4.31
N THR A 56 1.96 -0.63 -3.71
CA THR A 56 1.78 -2.03 -4.11
C THR A 56 1.16 -2.14 -5.51
N ALA A 57 0.17 -1.30 -5.85
CA ALA A 57 -0.39 -1.30 -7.21
C ALA A 57 0.67 -0.92 -8.27
N ALA A 58 1.52 0.08 -7.97
CA ALA A 58 2.63 0.46 -8.83
C ALA A 58 3.67 -0.66 -8.95
N ALA A 59 4.08 -1.27 -7.84
CA ALA A 59 5.02 -2.39 -7.83
C ALA A 59 4.48 -3.58 -8.64
N TRP A 60 3.22 -3.96 -8.44
CA TRP A 60 2.57 -5.01 -9.22
C TRP A 60 2.55 -4.68 -10.72
N SER A 61 2.22 -3.44 -11.08
CA SER A 61 2.16 -3.02 -12.49
C SER A 61 3.53 -2.96 -13.16
N LEU A 62 4.59 -2.65 -12.42
CA LEU A 62 5.95 -2.46 -12.96
C LEU A 62 6.77 -3.75 -12.93
N LEU A 63 6.68 -4.52 -11.84
CA LEU A 63 7.48 -5.71 -11.60
C LEU A 63 6.76 -6.99 -12.04
N GLY A 64 5.43 -6.99 -12.02
CA GLY A 64 4.60 -8.16 -12.24
C GLY A 64 4.33 -8.96 -10.96
N PRO A 65 3.34 -9.86 -10.98
CA PRO A 65 2.97 -10.70 -9.84
C PRO A 65 4.04 -11.73 -9.48
N ASP A 66 4.84 -12.15 -10.46
CA ASP A 66 5.84 -13.21 -10.32
C ASP A 66 7.25 -12.66 -10.08
N HIS A 67 7.36 -11.39 -9.67
CA HIS A 67 8.65 -10.78 -9.39
C HIS A 67 9.31 -11.41 -8.16
N GLU A 68 10.56 -11.81 -8.30
CA GLU A 68 11.39 -12.36 -7.22
C GLU A 68 12.61 -11.46 -7.00
N PHE A 69 12.85 -11.09 -5.74
CA PHE A 69 14.11 -10.49 -5.32
C PHE A 69 15.21 -11.55 -5.31
N ARG A 70 16.45 -11.14 -5.61
CA ARG A 70 17.60 -12.05 -5.63
C ARG A 70 18.62 -11.66 -4.58
N THR A 71 19.15 -12.68 -3.92
CA THR A 71 20.28 -12.55 -2.99
C THR A 71 21.33 -13.57 -3.41
N GLU A 72 22.50 -13.08 -3.77
CA GLU A 72 23.58 -13.88 -4.33
C GLU A 72 24.84 -13.78 -3.46
N LEU A 73 25.65 -14.83 -3.45
CA LEU A 73 26.93 -14.87 -2.77
C LEU A 73 28.04 -15.10 -3.80
N TRP A 74 28.92 -14.13 -3.94
CA TRP A 74 29.98 -14.11 -4.95
C TRP A 74 31.33 -14.33 -4.28
N ALA A 75 32.16 -15.20 -4.86
CA ALA A 75 33.56 -15.35 -4.48
C ALA A 75 34.41 -14.47 -5.39
N ALA A 76 34.97 -13.39 -4.85
CA ALA A 76 35.88 -12.47 -5.53
C ALA A 76 37.34 -12.85 -5.22
N GLY A 77 37.70 -14.08 -5.56
CA GLY A 77 39.00 -14.67 -5.26
C GLY A 77 39.13 -16.10 -5.77
N LEU A 78 40.28 -16.72 -5.55
CA LEU A 78 40.50 -18.12 -5.93
C LEU A 78 39.99 -19.05 -4.83
N ILE A 79 39.16 -20.03 -5.19
CA ILE A 79 38.76 -21.10 -4.26
C ILE A 79 39.75 -22.26 -4.40
N GLN A 80 40.55 -22.51 -3.35
CA GLN A 80 41.47 -23.63 -3.25
C GLN A 80 40.98 -24.61 -2.19
N GLY A 81 40.35 -25.71 -2.62
CA GLY A 81 39.77 -26.69 -1.71
C GLY A 81 38.64 -26.10 -0.87
N ASN A 82 38.88 -25.92 0.43
CA ASN A 82 37.94 -25.33 1.39
C ASN A 82 38.29 -23.88 1.78
N THR A 83 39.28 -23.26 1.13
CA THR A 83 39.73 -21.89 1.42
C THR A 83 39.43 -20.99 0.23
N LEU A 84 38.84 -19.83 0.49
CA LEU A 84 38.76 -18.73 -0.47
C LEU A 84 39.91 -17.76 -0.19
N GLU A 85 40.77 -17.54 -1.19
CA GLU A 85 41.79 -16.50 -1.18
C GLU A 85 41.25 -15.26 -1.88
N GLY A 86 40.54 -14.43 -1.12
CA GLY A 86 39.92 -13.20 -1.60
C GLY A 86 38.65 -12.89 -0.83
N ASP A 87 37.83 -11.99 -1.38
CA ASP A 87 36.62 -11.51 -0.71
C ASP A 87 35.42 -12.42 -1.00
N LEU A 88 34.56 -12.59 0.00
CA LEU A 88 33.22 -13.16 -0.17
C LEU A 88 32.20 -12.03 -0.11
N VAL A 89 31.43 -11.84 -1.17
CA VAL A 89 30.54 -10.68 -1.34
C VAL A 89 29.08 -11.14 -1.34
N LEU A 90 28.26 -10.54 -0.49
CA LEU A 90 26.80 -10.71 -0.48
C LEU A 90 26.16 -9.60 -1.31
N VAL A 91 25.44 -9.96 -2.37
CA VAL A 91 24.77 -9.02 -3.30
C VAL A 91 23.26 -9.20 -3.18
N GLY A 92 22.53 -8.12 -2.89
CA GLY A 92 21.06 -8.10 -2.90
C GLY A 92 20.52 -7.18 -4.00
N SER A 93 19.46 -7.61 -4.70
CA SER A 93 18.80 -6.87 -5.78
C SER A 93 17.29 -7.08 -5.78
#